data_AF-A0A484XSP4-F1
#
_entry.id   AF-A0A484XSP4-F1
#
_cell.length_a   1.000
_cell.length_b   1.000
_cell.length_c   1.000
_cell.angle_alpha   90.00
_cell.angle_beta   90.00
_cell.angle_gamma   90.00
#
_symmetry.space_group_name_H-M   'P 1'
#
loop_
_entity.id
_entity.type
_entity.pdbx_description
1 polymer ?
#
loop_
_entity_poly.entity_id
_entity_poly.type
_entity_poly.pdbx_seq_one_letter_code
_entity_poly.pdbx_strand_id
1 'polypeptide(L)'
;MKVNANIGNSAVTSSIEEEVEKLVWSTRWGADTVMDLSTGRYIHETREWILRNSPVPIGTVPIYQALEKVNGIAENLTWEAFRDTLLEQAEQGVDYFTIHAGVLLRYVPMTAKRLTGIVSRGGSDYGEVVPVPPSGKLPL
;
A
#
# COMPACT_ATOMS: atom_id res chain seq x y z
N MET A 1 10.41 8.22 -20.94
CA MET A 1 9.25 7.69 -20.19
C MET A 1 9.74 6.48 -19.40
N LYS A 2 9.16 6.23 -18.22
CA LYS A 2 9.48 5.09 -17.34
C LYS A 2 8.20 4.30 -17.04
N VAL A 3 8.32 2.99 -16.83
CA VAL A 3 7.18 2.09 -16.59
C VAL A 3 7.38 1.32 -15.28
N ASN A 4 6.32 1.25 -14.47
CA ASN A 4 6.28 0.48 -13.23
C ASN A 4 5.44 -0.80 -13.41
N ALA A 5 5.89 -1.92 -12.86
CA ALA A 5 5.09 -3.13 -12.73
C ALA A 5 4.64 -3.34 -11.28
N ASN A 6 3.36 -3.64 -11.08
CA ASN A 6 2.83 -4.00 -9.78
C ASN A 6 2.81 -5.52 -9.62
N ILE A 7 3.40 -6.02 -8.54
CA ILE A 7 3.34 -7.41 -8.09
C ILE A 7 2.81 -7.43 -6.65
N GLY A 8 2.76 -8.60 -6.03
CA GLY A 8 2.39 -8.76 -4.64
C GLY A 8 1.45 -9.93 -4.42
N ASN A 9 1.61 -10.57 -3.26
CA ASN A 9 0.74 -11.63 -2.81
C ASN A 9 -0.62 -11.08 -2.34
N SER A 10 -1.62 -11.95 -2.28
CA SER A 10 -2.90 -11.64 -1.65
C SER A 10 -3.25 -12.70 -0.61
N ALA A 11 -4.24 -12.43 0.23
CA ALA A 11 -4.76 -13.41 1.17
C ALA A 11 -5.28 -14.70 0.48
N VAL A 12 -5.54 -14.65 -0.83
CA VAL A 12 -6.18 -15.72 -1.60
C VAL A 12 -5.18 -16.47 -2.50
N THR A 13 -4.07 -15.83 -2.90
CA THR A 13 -3.19 -16.34 -3.96
C THR A 13 -1.74 -15.88 -3.79
N SER A 14 -0.83 -16.67 -4.38
CA SER A 14 0.61 -16.43 -4.55
C SER A 14 1.51 -16.86 -3.39
N SER A 15 2.74 -17.26 -3.74
CA SER A 15 3.83 -17.61 -2.82
C SER A 15 5.03 -16.66 -3.02
N ILE A 16 6.01 -16.75 -2.12
CA ILE A 16 7.24 -15.95 -2.23
C ILE A 16 7.95 -16.23 -3.56
N GLU A 17 8.01 -17.50 -3.97
CA GLU A 17 8.65 -17.94 -5.21
C GLU A 17 7.96 -17.33 -6.43
N GLU A 18 6.63 -17.34 -6.48
CA GLU A 18 5.86 -16.73 -7.56
C GLU A 18 6.07 -15.21 -7.62
N GLU A 19 6.19 -14.52 -6.48
CA GLU A 19 6.46 -13.07 -6.47
C GLU A 19 7.87 -12.73 -6.96
N VAL A 20 8.88 -13.53 -6.59
CA VAL A 20 10.23 -13.37 -7.13
C VAL A 20 10.26 -13.66 -8.64
N GLU A 21 9.51 -14.66 -9.11
CA GLU A 21 9.39 -14.94 -10.55
C GLU A 21 8.76 -13.75 -11.29
N LYS A 22 7.68 -13.15 -10.74
CA LYS A 22 7.04 -11.96 -11.32
C LYS A 22 7.97 -10.75 -11.36
N LEU A 23 8.83 -10.56 -10.34
CA LEU A 23 9.88 -9.54 -10.34
C LEU A 23 10.85 -9.76 -11.51
N VAL A 24 11.39 -10.96 -11.66
CA VAL A 24 12.32 -11.29 -12.75
C VAL A 24 11.64 -11.14 -14.11
N TRP A 25 10.39 -11.59 -14.23
CA TRP A 25 9.63 -11.51 -15.47
C TRP A 25 9.36 -10.06 -15.87
N SER A 26 8.86 -9.24 -14.95
CA SER A 26 8.52 -7.84 -15.22
C SER A 26 9.75 -7.00 -15.60
N THR A 27 10.86 -7.16 -14.88
CA THR A 27 12.13 -6.47 -15.19
C THR A 27 12.71 -6.91 -16.53
N ARG A 28 12.65 -8.22 -16.84
CA ARG A 28 13.05 -8.76 -18.16
C ARG A 28 12.29 -8.13 -19.32
N TRP A 29 11.01 -7.82 -19.14
CA TRP A 29 10.15 -7.22 -20.16
C TRP A 29 10.11 -5.68 -20.12
N GLY A 30 10.98 -5.04 -19.33
CA GLY A 30 11.23 -3.60 -19.40
C GLY A 30 10.55 -2.75 -18.31
N ALA A 31 10.16 -3.34 -17.18
CA ALA A 31 9.80 -2.54 -16.00
C ALA A 31 11.02 -1.80 -15.46
N ASP A 32 10.93 -0.46 -15.36
CA ASP A 32 11.98 0.40 -14.80
C ASP A 32 11.94 0.44 -13.27
N THR A 33 10.77 0.18 -12.68
CA THR A 33 10.56 0.02 -11.23
C THR A 33 9.51 -1.06 -10.98
N VAL A 34 9.50 -1.62 -9.77
CA VAL A 34 8.47 -2.58 -9.34
C VAL A 34 7.87 -2.10 -8.03
N MET A 35 6.57 -2.33 -7.82
CA MET A 35 5.95 -2.17 -6.51
C MET A 35 5.51 -3.50 -5.95
N ASP A 36 5.88 -3.75 -4.70
CA ASP A 36 5.29 -4.82 -3.90
C ASP A 36 4.00 -4.28 -3.24
N LEU A 37 2.86 -4.78 -3.72
CA LEU A 37 1.52 -4.45 -3.22
C LEU A 37 0.92 -5.60 -2.41
N SER A 38 1.76 -6.45 -1.82
CA SER A 38 1.33 -7.60 -1.01
C SER A 38 0.42 -7.18 0.14
N THR A 39 -0.71 -7.88 0.30
CA THR A 39 -1.68 -7.64 1.40
C THR A 39 -2.12 -8.93 2.08
N GLY A 40 -1.34 -10.00 1.99
CA GLY A 40 -1.62 -11.30 2.58
C GLY A 40 -0.73 -11.62 3.78
N ARG A 41 -0.53 -12.92 4.02
CA ARG A 41 0.47 -13.38 4.99
C ARG A 41 1.88 -13.15 4.45
N TYR A 42 2.85 -13.07 5.35
CA TYR A 42 4.28 -13.01 5.01
C TYR A 42 4.69 -11.81 4.15
N ILE A 43 4.04 -10.64 4.34
CA ILE A 43 4.37 -9.41 3.59
C ILE A 43 5.84 -9.04 3.79
N HIS A 44 6.33 -9.10 5.03
CA HIS A 44 7.71 -8.75 5.36
C HIS A 44 8.71 -9.66 4.64
N GLU A 45 8.51 -10.96 4.73
CA GLU A 45 9.38 -11.99 4.16
C GLU A 45 9.34 -11.98 2.64
N THR A 46 8.14 -11.85 2.04
CA THR A 46 7.97 -11.72 0.59
C THR A 46 8.76 -10.53 0.06
N ARG A 47 8.63 -9.38 0.72
CA ARG A 47 9.35 -8.16 0.36
C ARG A 47 10.86 -8.30 0.52
N GLU A 48 11.34 -8.99 1.56
CA GLU A 48 12.77 -9.23 1.76
C GLU A 48 13.36 -9.99 0.56
N TRP A 49 12.68 -11.06 0.11
CA TRP A 49 13.09 -11.81 -1.08
C TRP A 49 13.05 -10.96 -2.35
N ILE A 50 12.02 -10.13 -2.54
CA ILE A 50 11.93 -9.20 -3.67
C ILE A 50 13.13 -8.22 -3.65
N LEU A 51 13.37 -7.54 -2.53
CA LEU A 51 14.41 -6.53 -2.39
C LEU A 51 15.81 -7.09 -2.62
N ARG A 52 16.12 -8.27 -2.07
CA ARG A 52 17.44 -8.91 -2.23
C ARG A 52 17.72 -9.41 -3.64
N ASN A 53 16.68 -9.55 -4.47
CA ASN A 53 16.80 -10.04 -5.84
C ASN A 53 16.45 -8.98 -6.89
N SER A 54 16.07 -7.76 -6.49
CA SER A 54 15.67 -6.72 -7.44
C SER A 54 16.87 -5.95 -7.99
N PRO A 55 17.01 -5.84 -9.32
CA PRO A 55 17.96 -4.94 -9.96
C PRO A 55 17.40 -3.53 -10.17
N VAL A 56 16.13 -3.28 -9.83
CA VAL A 56 15.41 -2.01 -10.04
C VAL A 56 14.81 -1.47 -8.74
N PRO A 57 14.48 -0.17 -8.66
CA PRO A 57 13.85 0.40 -7.48
C PRO A 57 12.53 -0.29 -7.13
N ILE A 58 12.35 -0.58 -5.85
CA ILE A 58 11.16 -1.17 -5.26
C ILE A 58 10.36 -0.12 -4.50
N GLY A 59 9.07 -0.03 -4.82
CA GLY A 59 8.11 0.78 -4.10
C GLY A 59 7.12 -0.03 -3.29
N THR A 60 6.51 0.62 -2.29
CA THR A 60 5.43 0.02 -1.50
C THR A 60 4.32 1.05 -1.22
N VAL A 61 3.22 0.56 -0.65
CA VAL A 61 2.18 1.38 -0.02
C VAL A 61 2.14 1.01 1.47
N PRO A 62 2.86 1.72 2.36
CA PRO A 62 3.05 1.29 3.76
C PRO A 62 1.75 1.07 4.55
N ILE A 63 0.66 1.75 4.17
CA ILE A 63 -0.65 1.60 4.82
C ILE A 63 -1.18 0.16 4.74
N TYR A 64 -0.85 -0.61 3.69
CA TYR A 64 -1.35 -1.98 3.54
C TYR A 64 -0.80 -2.89 4.63
N GLN A 65 0.50 -2.81 4.91
CA GLN A 65 1.09 -3.58 6.00
C GLN A 65 0.69 -3.03 7.38
N ALA A 66 0.56 -1.71 7.53
CA ALA A 66 0.08 -1.13 8.77
C ALA A 66 -1.35 -1.59 9.11
N LEU A 67 -2.21 -1.73 8.10
CA LEU A 67 -3.57 -2.24 8.24
C LEU A 67 -3.59 -3.72 8.66
N GLU A 68 -2.71 -4.55 8.10
CA GLU A 68 -2.54 -5.94 8.55
C GLU A 68 -2.06 -6.03 10.01
N LYS A 69 -1.16 -5.14 10.46
CA LYS A 69 -0.72 -5.07 11.87
C LYS A 69 -1.86 -4.78 12.85
N VAL A 70 -2.95 -4.18 12.38
CA VAL A 70 -4.16 -3.89 13.17
C VAL A 70 -5.34 -4.80 12.80
N ASN A 71 -5.05 -5.98 12.21
CA ASN A 71 -6.02 -7.01 11.83
C ASN A 71 -7.10 -6.52 10.83
N GLY A 72 -6.75 -5.61 9.93
CA GLY A 72 -7.69 -5.11 8.92
C GLY A 72 -8.66 -4.03 9.44
N ILE A 73 -8.58 -3.63 10.71
CA ILE A 73 -9.49 -2.66 11.31
C ILE A 73 -8.92 -1.25 11.14
N ALA A 74 -9.44 -0.50 10.18
CA ALA A 74 -8.94 0.83 9.82
C ALA A 74 -8.96 1.80 11.01
N GLU A 75 -9.99 1.73 11.86
CA GLU A 75 -10.14 2.59 13.05
C GLU A 75 -9.05 2.37 14.10
N ASN A 76 -8.36 1.22 14.06
CA ASN A 76 -7.24 0.92 14.95
C ASN A 76 -5.90 1.42 14.40
N LEU A 77 -5.85 1.98 13.19
CA LEU A 77 -4.63 2.57 12.64
C LEU A 77 -4.22 3.80 13.46
N THR A 78 -2.99 3.79 13.95
CA THR A 78 -2.37 4.93 14.64
C THR A 78 -1.11 5.40 13.92
N TRP A 79 -0.65 6.59 14.28
CA TRP A 79 0.65 7.09 13.80
C TRP A 79 1.78 6.16 14.19
N GLU A 80 1.76 5.57 15.39
CA GLU A 80 2.79 4.66 15.87
C GLU A 80 2.87 3.40 15.00
N ALA A 81 1.71 2.77 14.69
CA ALA A 81 1.66 1.61 13.81
C ALA A 81 2.18 1.93 12.39
N PHE A 82 1.84 3.11 11.87
CA PHE A 82 2.32 3.56 10.56
C PHE A 82 3.82 3.88 10.58
N ARG A 83 4.31 4.60 11.59
CA ARG A 83 5.73 4.94 11.79
C ARG A 83 6.59 3.69 11.88
N ASP A 84 6.19 2.72 12.69
CA ASP A 84 6.94 1.49 12.86
C ASP A 84 6.99 0.68 11.55
N THR A 85 5.92 0.76 10.74
CA THR A 85 5.91 0.18 9.39
C THR A 85 6.83 0.91 8.42
N LEU A 86 6.91 2.25 8.48
CA LEU A 86 7.86 3.01 7.66
C LEU A 86 9.31 2.67 8.00
N LEU A 87 9.66 2.60 9.28
CA LEU A 87 11.00 2.27 9.74
C LEU A 87 11.40 0.87 9.27
N GLU A 88 10.52 -0.11 9.49
CA GLU A 88 10.75 -1.50 9.05
C GLU A 88 11.00 -1.59 7.54
N GLN A 89 10.19 -0.94 6.71
CA GLN A 89 10.36 -0.97 5.25
C GLN A 89 11.60 -0.19 4.78
N ALA A 90 11.92 0.92 5.43
CA ALA A 90 13.13 1.68 5.12
C ALA A 90 14.40 0.88 5.46
N GLU A 91 14.41 0.16 6.59
CA GLU A 91 15.52 -0.71 6.99
C GLU A 91 15.73 -1.89 6.03
N GLN A 92 14.65 -2.44 5.47
CA GLN A 92 14.77 -3.47 4.43
C GLN A 92 15.38 -2.94 3.13
N GLY A 93 15.18 -1.64 2.83
CA GLY A 93 15.73 -0.97 1.65
C GLY A 93 14.70 -0.60 0.59
N VAL A 94 13.44 -0.35 0.96
CA VAL A 94 12.44 0.18 0.02
C VAL A 94 12.86 1.56 -0.48
N ASP A 95 12.83 1.76 -1.80
CA ASP A 95 13.32 2.97 -2.46
C ASP A 95 12.30 4.13 -2.43
N TYR A 96 11.00 3.82 -2.48
CA TYR A 96 9.96 4.84 -2.43
C TYR A 96 8.64 4.39 -1.81
N PHE A 97 7.95 5.34 -1.17
CA PHE A 97 6.66 5.12 -0.52
C PHE A 97 5.54 5.88 -1.22
N THR A 98 4.46 5.18 -1.54
CA THR A 98 3.18 5.83 -1.88
C THR A 98 2.43 6.12 -0.60
N ILE A 99 2.35 7.40 -0.23
CA ILE A 99 1.65 7.86 0.99
C ILE A 99 0.46 8.74 0.58
N HIS A 100 -0.73 8.39 1.06
CA HIS A 100 -1.99 9.06 0.73
C HIS A 100 -2.25 10.30 1.61
N ALA A 101 -1.22 11.07 1.94
CA ALA A 101 -1.33 12.25 2.82
C ALA A 101 -2.22 13.39 2.25
N GLY A 102 -2.57 13.32 0.96
CA GLY A 102 -3.52 14.24 0.32
C GLY A 102 -5.00 13.92 0.56
N VAL A 103 -5.33 12.78 1.19
CA VAL A 103 -6.70 12.42 1.56
C VAL A 103 -7.07 13.16 2.85
N LEU A 104 -7.41 14.43 2.68
CA LEU A 104 -7.78 15.31 3.79
C LEU A 104 -9.28 15.18 4.08
N LEU A 105 -9.66 15.25 5.35
CA LEU A 105 -11.05 15.13 5.82
C LEU A 105 -12.02 16.01 5.00
N ARG A 106 -11.64 17.25 4.69
CA ARG A 106 -12.46 18.19 3.89
C ARG A 106 -12.71 17.75 2.43
N TYR A 107 -11.91 16.82 1.90
CA TYR A 107 -12.05 16.32 0.53
C TYR A 107 -12.92 15.06 0.44
N VAL A 108 -13.12 14.32 1.53
CA VAL A 108 -13.92 13.09 1.54
C VAL A 108 -15.35 13.34 1.04
N PRO A 109 -16.09 14.37 1.51
CA PRO A 109 -17.46 14.64 1.03
C PRO A 109 -17.54 15.00 -0.46
N MET A 110 -16.45 15.48 -1.07
CA MET A 110 -16.42 15.82 -2.50
C MET A 110 -16.53 14.58 -3.40
N THR A 111 -16.31 13.38 -2.84
CA THR A 111 -16.38 12.12 -3.58
C THR A 111 -17.78 11.50 -3.59
N ALA A 112 -18.72 12.00 -2.77
CA ALA A 112 -20.05 11.41 -2.55
C ALA A 112 -20.93 11.29 -3.80
N LYS A 113 -20.68 12.11 -4.83
CA LYS A 113 -21.42 12.09 -6.11
C LYS A 113 -20.69 11.38 -7.25
N ARG A 114 -19.52 10.80 -6.99
CA ARG A 114 -18.79 10.03 -8.01
C ARG A 114 -19.52 8.72 -8.26
N LEU A 115 -19.62 8.34 -9.53
CA LEU A 115 -20.23 7.06 -9.94
C LEU A 115 -19.56 5.85 -9.25
N THR A 116 -18.23 5.91 -9.06
CA THR A 116 -17.42 4.82 -8.51
C THR A 116 -16.74 5.17 -7.19
N GLY A 117 -17.12 6.27 -6.54
CA GLY A 117 -16.57 6.66 -5.24
C GLY A 117 -15.04 6.88 -5.22
N ILE A 118 -14.40 6.36 -4.16
CA ILE A 118 -12.94 6.31 -4.00
C ILE A 118 -12.47 4.91 -4.40
N VAL A 119 -11.67 4.82 -5.47
CA VAL A 119 -11.18 3.55 -6.04
C VAL A 119 -9.72 3.24 -5.69
N SER A 120 -9.02 4.18 -5.05
CA SER A 120 -7.69 3.91 -4.50
C SER A 120 -7.87 3.12 -3.21
N ARG A 121 -7.29 1.92 -3.13
CA ARG A 121 -7.33 1.10 -1.90
C ARG A 121 -6.79 1.89 -0.69
N GLY A 122 -5.55 2.36 -0.78
CA GLY A 122 -4.97 3.17 0.30
C GLY A 122 -5.73 4.48 0.53
N GLY A 123 -6.30 5.09 -0.51
CA GLY A 123 -7.13 6.28 -0.34
C GLY A 123 -8.43 6.01 0.42
N SER A 124 -9.03 4.84 0.22
CA SER A 124 -10.22 4.38 0.95
C SER A 124 -9.88 4.05 2.39
N ASP A 125 -8.76 3.35 2.65
CA ASP A 125 -8.30 3.03 4.02
C ASP A 125 -8.18 4.32 4.86
N TYR A 126 -7.50 5.35 4.34
CA TYR A 126 -7.41 6.66 5.01
C TYR A 126 -8.77 7.38 5.12
N GLY A 127 -9.66 7.20 4.16
CA GLY A 127 -11.01 7.77 4.18
C GLY A 127 -11.92 7.16 5.26
N GLU A 128 -11.68 5.90 5.63
CA GLU A 128 -12.42 5.17 6.66
C GLU A 128 -11.96 5.52 8.08
N VAL A 129 -10.65 5.73 8.29
CA VAL A 129 -10.12 6.24 9.59
C VAL A 129 -10.65 7.63 9.93
N VAL A 130 -11.15 8.35 8.92
CA VAL A 130 -11.67 9.70 9.05
C VAL A 130 -13.18 9.63 9.26
N PRO A 131 -13.70 9.82 10.49
CA PRO A 131 -15.12 9.71 10.75
C PRO A 131 -15.88 10.77 9.94
N VAL A 132 -16.71 10.31 9.00
CA VAL A 132 -17.72 11.16 8.37
C VAL A 132 -18.89 11.24 9.34
N PRO A 133 -19.16 12.42 9.95
CA PRO A 133 -20.28 12.53 10.88
C PRO A 133 -21.60 12.20 10.16
N PRO A 134 -22.55 11.53 10.82
CA PRO A 134 -23.84 11.12 10.23
C PRO A 134 -24.65 12.26 9.61
N SER A 135 -24.35 13.50 9.98
CA SER A 135 -24.99 14.72 9.51
C SER A 135 -24.47 15.22 8.15
N GLY A 136 -23.42 14.62 7.57
CA GLY A 136 -22.76 15.11 6.37
C GLY A 136 -22.09 16.48 6.52
N LYS A 137 -22.03 17.03 7.74
CA LYS A 137 -21.41 18.32 8.04
C LYS A 137 -20.09 18.08 8.76
N LEU A 138 -18.99 18.48 8.13
CA LEU A 138 -17.66 18.54 8.74
C LEU A 138 -17.72 19.32 10.06
N PRO A 139 -17.07 18.86 11.15
CA PRO A 139 -16.83 19.72 12.30
C PRO A 139 -15.92 20.86 11.82
N LEU A 140 -16.33 22.10 12.15
CA LEU A 140 -15.56 23.32 11.90
C LEU A 140 -14.26 23.31 12.69
#